data_AF-X1QIE5-F1
#
_entry.id   AF-X1QIE5-F1
#
_cell.length_a   1.000
_cell.length_b   1.000
_cell.length_c   1.000
_cell.angle_alpha   90.00
_cell.angle_beta   90.00
_cell.angle_gamma   90.00
#
_symmetry.space_group_name_H-M   'P 1'
#
loop_
_entity.id
_entity.type
_entity.pdbx_description
1 polymer ?
#
loop_
_entity_poly.entity_id
_entity_poly.type
_entity_poly.pdbx_seq_one_letter_code
_entity_poly.pdbx_strand_id
1 'polypeptide(L)'
;LKSVQTGKGFIEIKSTEQLEYIAKGLVAAFDSCLELCRQHMTREQAEIIRHLRVDEGYSWRAMAHACHDLKWWPADEYWDRVPSAQPMGMALCEVAAEFFNENDREPPWN
;
A
#
# COMPACT_ATOMS: atom_id res chain seq x y z
N LEU A 1 13.70 -5.66 12.18
CA LEU A 1 14.70 -4.66 12.65
C LEU A 1 16.13 -4.88 12.10
N LYS A 2 16.35 -5.62 11.00
CA LYS A 2 17.70 -5.85 10.41
C LYS A 2 18.14 -4.82 9.35
N SER A 3 17.25 -3.98 8.82
CA SER A 3 17.61 -3.01 7.76
C SER A 3 18.41 -1.81 8.27
N VAL A 4 18.21 -1.41 9.53
CA VAL A 4 18.85 -0.21 10.12
C VAL A 4 20.38 -0.35 10.23
N GLN A 5 20.91 -1.56 10.34
CA GLN A 5 22.33 -1.81 10.56
C GLN A 5 23.20 -1.81 9.29
N THR A 6 22.61 -1.77 8.09
CA THR A 6 23.39 -1.98 6.84
C THR A 6 23.43 -0.79 5.89
N GLY A 7 22.66 0.28 6.14
CA GLY A 7 22.49 1.39 5.20
C GLY A 7 21.82 1.01 3.87
N LYS A 8 21.49 -0.28 3.64
CA LYS A 8 20.73 -0.74 2.48
C LYS A 8 19.32 -0.15 2.53
N GLY A 9 19.02 0.72 1.58
CA GLY A 9 17.71 1.36 1.42
C GLY A 9 17.70 2.87 1.66
N PHE A 10 18.82 3.46 2.13
CA PHE A 10 18.96 4.92 2.18
C PHE A 10 19.49 5.43 0.84
N ILE A 11 18.64 6.15 0.11
CA ILE A 11 19.07 6.95 -1.03
C ILE A 11 19.31 8.36 -0.50
N GLU A 12 20.57 8.78 -0.50
CA GLU A 12 20.91 10.17 -0.27
C GLU A 12 20.42 10.99 -1.48
N ILE A 13 19.51 11.94 -1.22
CA ILE A 13 19.01 12.86 -2.24
C ILE A 13 20.02 13.99 -2.39
N LYS A 14 20.70 14.03 -3.53
CA LYS A 14 21.79 14.98 -3.80
C LYS A 14 21.35 16.18 -4.65
N SER A 15 20.16 16.12 -5.24
CA SER A 15 19.59 17.19 -6.05
C SER A 15 18.06 17.17 -6.07
N THR A 16 17.47 18.29 -6.46
CA THR A 16 16.03 18.42 -6.74
C THR A 16 15.59 17.51 -7.89
N GLU A 17 16.40 17.39 -8.93
CA GLU A 17 16.13 16.50 -10.08
C GLU A 17 16.05 15.02 -9.65
N GLN A 18 16.93 14.59 -8.76
CA GLN A 18 16.91 13.24 -8.21
C GLN A 18 15.66 13.02 -7.34
N LEU A 19 15.26 14.03 -6.55
CA LEU A 19 14.01 13.99 -5.78
C LEU A 19 12.79 13.86 -6.69
N GLU A 20 12.71 14.68 -7.74
CA GLU A 20 11.60 14.63 -8.72
C GLU A 20 11.53 13.29 -9.44
N TYR A 21 12.67 12.73 -9.82
CA TYR A 21 12.73 11.41 -10.45
C TYR A 21 12.19 10.32 -9.52
N ILE A 22 12.62 10.31 -8.25
CA ILE A 22 12.13 9.35 -7.25
C ILE A 22 10.63 9.55 -7.01
N ALA A 23 10.18 10.80 -6.87
CA ALA A 23 8.77 11.12 -6.67
C ALA A 23 7.89 10.62 -7.83
N LYS A 24 8.32 10.82 -9.08
CA LYS A 24 7.61 10.30 -10.27
C LYS A 24 7.51 8.78 -10.24
N GLY A 25 8.58 8.09 -9.87
CA GLY A 25 8.58 6.63 -9.71
C GLY A 25 7.60 6.15 -8.64
N LEU A 26 7.52 6.85 -7.51
CA LEU A 26 6.58 6.53 -6.43
C LEU A 26 5.12 6.75 -6.83
N VAL A 27 4.83 7.84 -7.54
CA VAL A 27 3.47 8.12 -8.06
C VAL A 27 3.05 7.03 -9.04
N ALA A 28 3.90 6.70 -10.02
CA ALA A 28 3.58 5.64 -10.99
C ALA A 28 3.36 4.28 -10.32
N ALA A 29 4.15 3.96 -9.29
CA ALA A 29 3.96 2.73 -8.50
C ALA A 29 2.63 2.74 -7.74
N PHE A 30 2.26 3.88 -7.14
CA PHE A 30 1.00 4.03 -6.43
C PHE A 30 -0.20 3.92 -7.37
N ASP A 31 -0.18 4.59 -8.51
CA ASP A 31 -1.24 4.52 -9.53
C ASP A 31 -1.47 3.08 -10.00
N SER A 32 -0.38 2.33 -10.23
CA SER A 32 -0.44 0.91 -10.60
C SER A 32 -1.08 0.05 -9.50
N CYS A 33 -0.82 0.37 -8.23
CA CYS A 33 -1.45 -0.33 -7.10
C CYS A 33 -2.94 0.01 -6.98
N LEU A 34 -3.32 1.28 -7.19
CA LEU A 34 -4.72 1.71 -7.17
C LEU A 34 -5.53 1.01 -8.27
N GLU A 35 -5.01 0.97 -9.49
CA GLU A 35 -5.67 0.28 -10.60
C GLU A 35 -5.89 -1.20 -10.27
N LEU A 36 -4.86 -1.88 -9.76
CA LEU A 36 -4.95 -3.28 -9.35
C LEU A 36 -6.03 -3.48 -8.26
N CYS A 37 -6.01 -2.64 -7.23
CA CYS A 37 -6.98 -2.73 -6.14
C CYS A 37 -8.40 -2.50 -6.66
N ARG A 38 -8.64 -1.50 -7.52
CA ARG A 38 -9.97 -1.24 -8.10
C ARG A 38 -10.46 -2.37 -9.00
N GLN A 39 -9.57 -3.05 -9.71
CA GLN A 39 -9.93 -4.15 -10.62
C GLN A 39 -10.31 -5.44 -9.87
N HIS A 40 -9.67 -5.71 -8.73
CA HIS A 40 -9.76 -7.03 -8.11
C HIS A 40 -10.29 -7.06 -6.68
N MET A 41 -10.38 -5.92 -5.99
CA MET A 41 -10.90 -5.90 -4.62
C MET A 41 -12.40 -6.18 -4.62
N THR A 42 -12.81 -7.12 -3.77
CA THR A 42 -14.22 -7.39 -3.50
C THR A 42 -14.70 -6.58 -2.29
N ARG A 43 -16.02 -6.43 -2.14
CA ARG A 43 -16.61 -5.77 -0.96
C ARG A 43 -16.23 -6.45 0.36
N GLU A 44 -16.20 -7.79 0.38
CA GLU A 44 -15.80 -8.56 1.57
C GLU A 44 -14.33 -8.27 1.95
N GLN A 45 -13.45 -8.18 0.95
CA GLN A 45 -12.06 -7.77 1.19
C GLN A 45 -11.97 -6.34 1.71
N ALA A 46 -12.77 -5.41 1.16
CA ALA A 46 -12.85 -4.03 1.65
C ALA A 46 -13.30 -3.95 3.11
N GLU A 47 -14.28 -4.78 3.52
CA GLU A 47 -14.72 -4.88 4.92
C GLU A 47 -13.58 -5.36 5.84
N ILE A 48 -12.82 -6.37 5.41
CA ILE A 48 -11.66 -6.85 6.18
C ILE A 48 -10.57 -5.77 6.26
N ILE A 49 -10.26 -5.08 5.16
CA ILE A 49 -9.28 -3.97 5.16
C ILE A 49 -9.71 -2.88 6.13
N ARG A 50 -10.99 -2.47 6.07
CA ARG A 50 -11.53 -1.46 6.97
C ARG A 50 -11.39 -1.90 8.42
N HIS A 51 -11.76 -3.13 8.76
CA HIS A 51 -11.60 -3.67 10.11
C HIS A 51 -10.14 -3.63 10.58
N LEU A 52 -9.21 -4.14 9.77
CA LEU A 52 -7.79 -4.18 10.11
C LEU A 52 -7.20 -2.77 10.27
N ARG A 53 -7.59 -1.82 9.41
CA ARG A 53 -7.05 -0.46 9.42
C ARG A 53 -7.66 0.41 10.52
N VAL A 54 -8.99 0.41 10.63
CA VAL A 54 -9.75 1.30 11.49
C VAL A 54 -9.87 0.75 12.91
N ASP A 55 -10.21 -0.52 13.06
CA ASP A 55 -10.49 -1.09 14.38
C ASP A 55 -9.21 -1.63 15.04
N GLU A 56 -8.36 -2.31 14.27
CA GLU A 56 -7.11 -2.91 14.77
C GLU A 56 -5.88 -1.99 14.60
N GLY A 57 -6.03 -0.86 13.91
CA GLY A 57 -4.98 0.16 13.79
C GLY A 57 -3.76 -0.26 12.96
N TYR A 58 -3.92 -1.17 12.00
CA TYR A 58 -2.81 -1.64 11.18
C TYR A 58 -2.17 -0.49 10.38
N SER A 59 -0.84 -0.40 10.39
CA SER A 59 -0.11 0.47 9.47
C SER A 59 -0.29 0.01 8.02
N TRP A 60 -0.12 0.90 7.03
CA TRP A 60 -0.20 0.54 5.61
C TRP A 60 0.72 -0.64 5.25
N ARG A 61 1.94 -0.66 5.80
CA ARG A 61 2.86 -1.79 5.59
C ARG A 61 2.33 -3.08 6.20
N ALA A 62 1.81 -3.02 7.42
CA ALA A 62 1.21 -4.19 8.07
C ALA A 62 0.00 -4.72 7.29
N MET A 63 -0.80 -3.83 6.72
CA MET A 63 -1.90 -4.21 5.83
C MET A 63 -1.41 -4.93 4.58
N ALA A 64 -0.44 -4.35 3.85
CA ALA A 64 0.11 -5.00 2.66
C ALA A 64 0.68 -6.40 2.97
N HIS A 65 1.31 -6.59 4.13
CA HIS A 65 1.76 -7.91 4.58
C HIS A 65 0.60 -8.87 4.88
N ALA A 66 -0.44 -8.42 5.60
CA ALA A 66 -1.58 -9.28 5.92
C ALA A 66 -2.31 -9.75 4.64
N CYS A 67 -2.56 -8.86 3.67
CA CYS A 67 -3.20 -9.21 2.40
C CYS A 67 -2.35 -10.19 1.57
N HIS A 68 -1.03 -10.00 1.59
CA HIS A 68 -0.07 -10.91 0.96
C HIS A 68 -0.17 -12.32 1.56
N ASP A 69 -0.15 -12.42 2.90
CA ASP A 69 -0.20 -13.70 3.61
C ASP A 69 -1.54 -14.43 3.41
N LEU A 70 -2.63 -13.66 3.25
CA LEU A 70 -3.95 -14.18 2.89
C LEU A 70 -4.07 -14.55 1.40
N LYS A 71 -3.04 -14.31 0.58
CA LYS A 71 -3.00 -14.59 -0.86
C LYS A 71 -4.20 -14.03 -1.61
N TRP A 72 -4.59 -12.79 -1.30
CA TRP A 72 -5.83 -12.20 -1.82
C TRP A 72 -5.90 -12.02 -3.34
N TRP A 73 -4.78 -12.19 -4.04
CA TRP A 73 -4.68 -12.26 -5.50
C TRP A 73 -3.58 -13.26 -5.88
N PRO A 74 -3.51 -13.74 -7.15
CA PRO A 74 -2.50 -14.68 -7.59
C PRO A 74 -1.08 -14.23 -7.17
N ALA A 75 -0.47 -14.97 -6.25
CA ALA A 75 0.75 -14.60 -5.54
C ALA A 75 1.91 -14.27 -6.49
N ASP A 76 2.01 -15.04 -7.57
CA ASP A 76 3.22 -15.12 -8.40
C ASP A 76 3.35 -13.95 -9.41
N GLU A 77 2.28 -13.18 -9.67
CA GLU A 77 2.32 -12.07 -10.63
C GLU A 77 2.24 -10.69 -9.98
N TYR A 78 1.57 -10.56 -8.84
CA TYR A 78 1.21 -9.25 -8.28
C TYR A 78 1.99 -8.92 -7.02
N TRP A 79 2.11 -9.88 -6.12
CA TRP A 79 2.75 -9.71 -4.83
C TRP A 79 4.28 -9.74 -4.92
N ASP A 80 4.82 -10.52 -5.84
CA ASP A 80 6.25 -10.54 -6.17
C ASP A 80 6.72 -9.27 -6.90
N ARG A 81 5.82 -8.58 -7.62
CA ARG A 81 6.10 -7.31 -8.30
C ARG A 81 6.01 -6.10 -7.37
N VAL A 82 5.19 -6.18 -6.33
CA VAL A 82 5.00 -5.10 -5.36
C VAL A 82 5.21 -5.67 -3.95
N PRO A 83 6.46 -6.02 -3.59
CA PRO A 83 6.74 -6.68 -2.33
C PRO A 83 6.35 -5.76 -1.18
N SER A 84 5.25 -6.09 -0.49
CA SER A 84 4.87 -5.56 0.84
C SER A 84 5.24 -4.08 1.05
N ALA A 85 4.84 -3.26 0.06
CA ALA A 85 5.30 -1.90 -0.08
C ALA A 85 4.25 -0.94 0.45
N GLN A 86 4.73 0.17 1.02
CA GLN A 86 3.88 1.26 1.51
C GLN A 86 2.83 1.74 0.48
N PRO A 87 3.13 1.88 -0.82
CA PRO A 87 2.12 2.24 -1.84
C PRO A 87 0.96 1.23 -1.96
N MET A 88 1.24 -0.08 -1.85
CA MET A 88 0.18 -1.10 -1.90
C MET A 88 -0.76 -0.97 -0.70
N GLY A 89 -0.20 -0.80 0.50
CA GLY A 89 -0.98 -0.60 1.71
C GLY A 89 -1.86 0.65 1.67
N MET A 90 -1.35 1.74 1.09
CA MET A 90 -2.13 2.96 0.85
C MET A 90 -3.26 2.70 -0.15
N ALA A 91 -2.96 2.04 -1.28
CA ALA A 91 -3.96 1.78 -2.32
C ALA A 91 -5.09 0.86 -1.83
N LEU A 92 -4.74 -0.14 -1.01
CA LEU A 92 -5.72 -1.00 -0.35
C LEU A 92 -6.68 -0.19 0.52
N CYS A 93 -6.17 0.77 1.31
CA CYS A 93 -7.01 1.61 2.18
C CYS A 93 -7.87 2.59 1.36
N GLU A 94 -7.29 3.25 0.35
CA GLU A 94 -7.99 4.19 -0.52
C GLU A 94 -9.17 3.51 -1.22
N VAL A 95 -8.94 2.37 -1.88
CA VAL A 95 -10.01 1.64 -2.57
C VAL A 95 -11.01 1.03 -1.59
N ALA A 96 -10.58 0.53 -0.43
CA ALA A 96 -11.52 0.03 0.56
C ALA A 96 -12.46 1.13 1.08
N ALA A 97 -11.97 2.35 1.30
CA ALA A 97 -12.79 3.49 1.70
C ALA A 97 -13.82 3.86 0.62
N GLU A 98 -13.47 3.76 -0.67
CA GLU A 98 -14.39 3.99 -1.79
C GLU A 98 -15.63 3.07 -1.73
N PHE A 99 -15.50 1.81 -1.30
CA PHE A 99 -16.63 0.89 -1.12
C PHE A 99 -17.67 1.37 -0.08
N PHE A 100 -17.26 2.24 0.84
CA PHE A 100 -18.11 2.79 1.91
C PHE A 100 -18.47 4.27 1.68
N ASN A 101 -18.05 4.88 0.57
CA ASN A 101 -18.10 6.32 0.32
C ASN A 101 -17.39 7.14 1.43
N GLU A 102 -16.31 6.58 1.99
CA GLU A 102 -15.46 7.22 2.99
C GLU A 102 -14.19 7.79 2.33
N ASN A 103 -13.49 8.70 3.02
CA ASN A 103 -12.19 9.22 2.62
C ASN A 103 -11.10 8.58 3.48
N ASP A 104 -10.15 7.87 2.86
CA ASP A 104 -9.09 7.18 3.59
C ASP A 104 -8.13 8.14 4.31
N ARG A 105 -8.12 9.43 3.96
CA ARG A 105 -7.25 10.46 4.56
C ARG A 105 -7.88 11.17 5.77
N GLU A 106 -9.11 10.81 6.11
CA GLU A 106 -9.86 11.40 7.21
C GLU A 106 -10.23 10.32 8.24
N PRO A 107 -10.63 10.73 9.46
CA PRO A 107 -11.17 9.79 10.42
C PRO A 107 -12.35 8.99 9.83
N PRO A 108 -12.41 7.67 10.05
CA PRO A 108 -11.63 6.93 11.05
C PRO A 108 -10.34 6.27 10.52
N TRP A 109 -9.95 6.54 9.27
CA TRP A 109 -8.83 5.87 8.59
C TRP A 109 -7.46 6.47 8.92
N ASN A 110 -7.40 7.79 9.12
CA ASN A 110 -6.20 8.57 9.48
C ASN A 110 -6.53 9.72 10.43
#